data_AF-A0A9C6X7Y4-F1
#
_entry.id   AF-A0A9C6X7Y4-F1
#
_cell.length_a   1.000
_cell.length_b   1.000
_cell.length_c   1.000
_cell.angle_alpha   90.00
_cell.angle_beta   90.00
_cell.angle_gamma   90.00
#
_symmetry.space_group_name_H-M   'P 1'
#
loop_
_entity.id
_entity.type
_entity.pdbx_description
1 polymer ?
#
loop_
_entity_poly.entity_id
_entity_poly.type
_entity_poly.pdbx_seq_one_letter_code
_entity_poly.pdbx_strand_id
1 'polypeptide(L)'
;MRISLVLMALFGVVHFSNDVNAAKRPLRIAGNFEEIETCKNVKVFLQVKNVTYRREKNGITLVDALLPTSKNLKSLSKIEARVTDCADGVSYNTCQYVNTYRFTSGLCRLLTSDSMAWSGVVKAISPPVRCPVLAANYVMTNGSLNMAAVEQFAGPLFPKLLGRTVLAEVRGYDENRELFACILLKISFLRVRN
;
A
#
# COMPACT_ATOMS: atom_id res chain seq x y z
N MET A 1 16.55 16.39 11.04
CA MET A 1 15.99 15.64 9.90
C MET A 1 14.68 14.99 10.35
N ARG A 2 13.51 15.57 10.00
CA ARG A 2 12.20 15.05 10.44
C ARG A 2 11.79 13.90 9.52
N ILE A 3 11.98 12.66 9.98
CA ILE A 3 11.47 11.48 9.29
C ILE A 3 9.95 11.46 9.48
N SER A 4 9.20 11.57 8.37
CA SER A 4 7.75 11.73 8.39
C SER A 4 7.06 10.40 8.71
N LEU A 5 6.06 10.40 9.61
CA LEU A 5 5.57 9.19 10.31
C LEU A 5 4.95 8.11 9.42
N VAL A 6 4.42 8.53 8.28
CA VAL A 6 3.81 7.64 7.27
C VAL A 6 4.88 6.85 6.50
N LEU A 7 6.13 7.34 6.53
CA LEU A 7 7.26 6.82 5.77
C LEU A 7 7.66 5.41 6.14
N MET A 8 7.70 5.14 7.45
CA MET A 8 8.14 3.84 7.88
C MET A 8 7.03 2.83 7.60
N ALA A 9 5.82 3.09 8.08
CA ALA A 9 4.61 2.25 7.98
C ALA A 9 4.33 1.55 6.62
N LEU A 10 4.67 2.19 5.50
CA LEU A 10 4.37 1.65 4.17
C LEU A 10 5.59 1.04 3.43
N PHE A 11 6.82 1.44 3.76
CA PHE A 11 7.97 1.23 2.85
C PHE A 11 9.31 0.87 3.50
N GLY A 12 9.35 0.62 4.82
CA GLY A 12 10.46 -0.10 5.47
C GLY A 12 11.84 0.53 5.32
N VAL A 13 12.19 1.47 6.20
CA VAL A 13 13.59 1.84 6.50
C VAL A 13 13.73 1.94 8.02
N VAL A 14 14.59 1.11 8.62
CA VAL A 14 14.75 1.01 10.09
C VAL A 14 16.15 1.48 10.52
N HIS A 15 16.19 2.27 11.59
CA HIS A 15 17.32 2.31 12.53
C HIS A 15 16.78 1.88 13.90
N PHE A 16 17.45 0.92 14.53
CA PHE A 16 17.02 0.24 15.75
C PHE A 16 17.25 1.11 16.99
N SER A 17 16.26 1.15 17.87
CA SER A 17 16.45 1.44 19.29
C SER A 17 15.44 0.60 20.06
N ASN A 18 15.95 -0.34 20.87
CA ASN A 18 15.14 -1.14 21.79
C ASN A 18 14.82 -0.29 23.01
N ASP A 19 13.54 -0.16 23.35
CA ASP A 19 13.15 0.10 24.73
C ASP A 19 11.85 -0.65 25.07
N VAL A 20 11.92 -1.35 26.20
CA VAL A 20 10.90 -2.21 26.78
C VAL A 20 10.20 -1.43 27.90
N ASN A 21 8.87 -1.29 27.86
CA ASN A 21 7.94 -1.54 28.99
C ASN A 21 6.57 -0.83 28.91
N ALA A 22 5.63 -1.44 29.64
CA ALA A 22 4.31 -1.00 30.13
C ALA A 22 3.08 -1.53 29.37
N ALA A 23 2.43 -2.54 29.98
CA ALA A 23 1.19 -3.17 29.55
C ALA A 23 -0.02 -2.20 29.61
N LYS A 24 -0.24 -1.45 28.54
CA LYS A 24 -1.56 -0.90 28.18
C LYS A 24 -2.27 -1.92 27.28
N ARG A 25 -3.60 -2.06 27.40
CA ARG A 25 -4.40 -2.87 26.45
C ARG A 25 -3.97 -2.50 25.01
N PRO A 26 -3.59 -3.47 24.16
CA PRO A 26 -3.02 -3.16 22.86
C PRO A 26 -4.01 -2.36 22.03
N LEU A 27 -3.60 -1.17 21.60
CA LEU A 27 -4.39 -0.32 20.71
C LEU A 27 -4.48 -1.05 19.36
N ARG A 28 -5.67 -1.58 19.01
CA ARG A 28 -5.91 -2.20 17.71
C ARG A 28 -6.26 -1.13 16.69
N ILE A 29 -5.35 -0.90 15.74
CA ILE A 29 -5.54 -0.02 14.59
C ILE A 29 -5.77 -0.90 13.35
N ALA A 30 -6.81 -0.60 12.58
CA ALA A 30 -7.02 -1.17 11.25
C ALA A 30 -6.66 -0.13 10.18
N GLY A 31 -5.88 -0.54 9.19
CA GLY A 31 -5.66 0.20 7.96
C GLY A 31 -6.72 -0.20 6.94
N ASN A 32 -7.47 0.77 6.44
CA ASN A 32 -8.62 0.55 5.55
C ASN A 32 -8.37 1.24 4.22
N PHE A 33 -8.53 0.49 3.14
CA PHE A 33 -8.63 1.10 1.81
C PHE A 33 -9.96 1.84 1.72
N GLU A 34 -9.90 3.14 1.51
CA GLU A 34 -11.05 4.01 1.24
C GLU A 34 -11.24 4.17 -0.27
N GLU A 35 -10.12 4.19 -1.02
CA GLU A 35 -10.12 4.37 -2.46
C GLU A 35 -8.90 3.68 -3.08
N ILE A 36 -9.12 2.96 -4.18
CA ILE A 36 -8.12 2.38 -5.06
C ILE A 36 -8.55 2.68 -6.49
N GLU A 37 -7.76 3.44 -7.22
CA GLU A 37 -8.04 3.73 -8.63
C GLU A 37 -6.77 3.74 -9.48
N THR A 38 -6.96 3.60 -10.79
CA THR A 38 -5.88 3.82 -11.76
C THR A 38 -5.70 5.32 -11.97
N CYS A 39 -4.46 5.80 -12.07
CA CYS A 39 -4.19 7.20 -12.37
C CYS A 39 -4.89 7.63 -13.69
N LYS A 40 -5.51 8.82 -13.67
CA LYS A 40 -6.20 9.40 -14.81
C LYS A 40 -5.19 10.03 -15.79
N ASN A 41 -5.53 10.08 -17.07
CA ASN A 41 -4.75 10.74 -18.13
C ASN A 41 -3.33 10.20 -18.36
N VAL A 42 -3.06 8.95 -17.96
CA VAL A 42 -1.79 8.26 -18.24
C VAL A 42 -2.08 6.90 -18.86
N LYS A 43 -1.34 6.57 -19.93
CA LYS A 43 -1.38 5.24 -20.52
C LYS A 43 -0.64 4.28 -19.60
N VAL A 44 -1.33 3.24 -19.15
CA VAL A 44 -0.78 2.15 -18.32
C VAL A 44 -1.31 0.82 -18.83
N PHE A 45 -0.59 -0.26 -18.54
CA PHE A 45 -0.93 -1.61 -19.01
C PHE A 45 -1.63 -2.44 -17.94
N LEU A 46 -1.41 -2.15 -16.66
CA LEU A 46 -2.19 -2.70 -15.55
C LEU A 46 -3.19 -1.64 -15.07
N GLN A 47 -4.46 -1.99 -15.07
CA GLN A 47 -5.54 -1.15 -14.57
C GLN A 47 -6.20 -1.81 -13.36
N VAL A 48 -6.89 -1.01 -12.56
CA VAL A 48 -7.76 -1.44 -11.46
C VAL A 48 -9.19 -1.06 -11.83
N LYS A 49 -10.10 -2.04 -11.86
CA LYS A 49 -11.51 -1.89 -12.22
C LYS A 49 -12.42 -2.62 -11.24
N ASN A 50 -13.70 -2.23 -11.24
CA ASN A 50 -14.76 -2.89 -10.49
C ASN A 50 -14.40 -3.10 -9.01
N VAL A 51 -13.86 -2.06 -8.38
CA VAL A 51 -13.42 -2.15 -6.99
C VAL A 51 -14.62 -2.15 -6.07
N THR A 52 -14.69 -3.13 -5.17
CA THR A 52 -15.69 -3.19 -4.10
C THR A 52 -14.99 -3.26 -2.75
N TYR A 53 -15.62 -2.67 -1.74
CA TYR A 53 -15.10 -2.61 -0.38
C TYR A 53 -16.08 -3.29 0.56
N ARG A 54 -15.58 -4.21 1.38
CA ARG A 54 -16.36 -4.86 2.43
C ARG A 54 -15.65 -4.68 3.77
N ARG A 55 -16.32 -4.00 4.69
CA ARG A 55 -15.81 -3.85 6.06
C ARG A 55 -16.24 -5.03 6.92
N GLU A 56 -15.28 -5.68 7.55
CA GLU A 56 -15.53 -6.78 8.48
C GLU A 56 -15.82 -6.29 9.91
N LYS A 57 -16.38 -7.19 10.74
CA LYS A 57 -16.68 -6.90 12.16
C LYS A 57 -15.43 -6.49 12.96
N ASN A 58 -14.27 -7.02 12.59
CA ASN A 58 -12.97 -6.68 13.17
C ASN A 58 -12.45 -5.30 12.69
N GLY A 59 -13.24 -4.55 11.93
CA GLY A 59 -12.91 -3.21 11.46
C GLY A 59 -11.96 -3.14 10.27
N ILE A 60 -11.51 -4.27 9.70
CA ILE A 60 -10.68 -4.36 8.50
C ILE A 60 -11.55 -4.20 7.25
N THR A 61 -11.08 -3.42 6.29
CA THR A 61 -11.65 -3.40 4.93
C THR A 61 -10.98 -4.43 4.04
N LEU A 62 -11.80 -5.34 3.52
CA LEU A 62 -11.45 -6.25 2.43
C LEU A 62 -11.82 -5.61 1.09
N VAL A 63 -10.97 -5.81 0.09
CA VAL A 63 -11.14 -5.24 -1.24
C VAL A 63 -11.19 -6.34 -2.28
N ASP A 64 -12.20 -6.31 -3.14
CA ASP A 64 -12.22 -7.09 -4.38
C ASP A 64 -12.02 -6.14 -5.57
N ALA A 65 -11.28 -6.58 -6.58
CA ALA A 65 -11.07 -5.78 -7.79
C ALA A 65 -10.71 -6.66 -9.00
N LEU A 66 -10.98 -6.14 -10.19
CA LEU A 66 -10.44 -6.66 -11.44
C LEU A 66 -9.17 -5.90 -11.81
N LEU A 67 -8.13 -6.65 -12.17
CA LEU A 67 -6.81 -6.13 -12.48
C LEU A 67 -6.42 -6.53 -13.92
N PRO A 68 -7.11 -6.00 -14.95
CA PRO A 68 -6.79 -6.32 -16.34
C PRO A 68 -5.40 -5.80 -16.69
N THR A 69 -4.60 -6.69 -17.27
CA THR A 69 -3.24 -6.41 -17.71
C THR A 69 -3.12 -6.68 -19.21
N SER A 70 -2.82 -5.65 -19.99
CA SER A 70 -2.82 -5.72 -21.47
C SER A 70 -1.44 -5.98 -22.09
N LYS A 71 -0.37 -5.97 -21.29
CA LYS A 71 1.01 -6.18 -21.74
C LYS A 71 1.74 -7.11 -20.77
N ASN A 72 2.56 -8.01 -21.30
CA ASN A 72 3.46 -8.81 -20.48
C ASN A 72 4.53 -7.91 -19.85
N LEU A 73 4.76 -8.06 -18.56
CA LEU A 73 5.85 -7.42 -17.83
C LEU A 73 6.94 -8.45 -17.57
N LYS A 74 8.08 -8.33 -18.28
CA LYS A 74 9.18 -9.29 -18.08
C LYS A 74 9.86 -9.04 -16.74
N SER A 75 10.13 -7.79 -16.44
CA SER A 75 10.71 -7.37 -15.16
C SER A 75 10.32 -5.94 -14.82
N LEU A 76 10.27 -5.63 -13.53
CA LEU A 76 10.17 -4.25 -13.06
C LEU A 76 11.57 -3.63 -13.05
N SER A 77 11.71 -2.44 -13.64
CA SER A 77 12.94 -1.64 -13.53
C SER A 77 12.90 -0.66 -12.36
N LYS A 78 11.70 -0.18 -12.01
CA LYS A 78 11.50 0.80 -10.95
C LYS A 78 10.09 0.72 -10.37
N ILE A 79 9.98 0.88 -9.05
CA ILE A 79 8.73 1.22 -8.37
C ILE A 79 8.95 2.57 -7.67
N GLU A 80 8.04 3.51 -7.89
CA GLU A 80 7.99 4.77 -7.16
C GLU A 80 6.70 4.87 -6.37
N ALA A 81 6.76 5.28 -5.11
CA ALA A 81 5.59 5.53 -4.30
C ALA A 81 5.65 6.93 -3.72
N ARG A 82 4.81 7.82 -4.21
CA ARG A 82 4.67 9.19 -3.69
C ARG A 82 3.60 9.18 -2.60
N VAL A 83 3.99 9.54 -1.39
CA VAL A 83 3.14 9.46 -0.21
C VAL A 83 2.85 10.85 0.34
N THR A 84 1.59 11.08 0.69
CA THR A 84 1.07 12.32 1.26
C THR A 84 0.23 11.97 2.49
N ASP A 85 0.44 12.67 3.59
CA ASP A 85 -0.29 12.51 4.85
C ASP A 85 -1.33 13.62 4.98
N CYS A 86 -2.57 13.27 5.24
CA CYS A 86 -3.66 14.22 5.46
C CYS A 86 -4.14 14.08 6.90
N ALA A 87 -4.12 15.21 7.63
CA ALA A 87 -4.56 15.25 9.02
C ALA A 87 -6.04 14.83 9.15
N ASP A 88 -6.88 15.28 8.21
CA ASP A 88 -8.31 15.02 8.19
C ASP A 88 -8.68 14.57 6.77
N GLY A 89 -9.31 13.39 6.60
CA GLY A 89 -9.57 12.76 5.29
C GLY A 89 -10.54 13.48 4.34
N VAL A 90 -10.81 14.77 4.58
CA VAL A 90 -11.89 15.59 4.02
C VAL A 90 -11.39 16.62 3.00
N SER A 91 -10.13 17.09 3.08
CA SER A 91 -9.63 18.12 2.15
C SER A 91 -8.14 17.94 1.79
N TYR A 92 -7.82 18.06 0.50
CA TYR A 92 -6.43 18.09 0.00
C TYR A 92 -5.60 19.22 0.60
N ASN A 93 -6.24 20.27 1.15
CA ASN A 93 -5.57 21.45 1.68
C ASN A 93 -4.92 21.21 3.06
N THR A 94 -5.27 20.12 3.76
CA THR A 94 -4.61 19.70 5.02
C THR A 94 -3.60 18.58 4.80
N CYS A 95 -3.32 18.24 3.54
CA CYS A 95 -2.38 17.20 3.17
C CYS A 95 -0.95 17.75 3.05
N GLN A 96 0.00 17.06 3.65
CA GLN A 96 1.43 17.35 3.58
C GLN A 96 2.16 16.23 2.85
N TYR A 97 2.96 16.60 1.85
CA TYR A 97 3.85 15.66 1.18
C TYR A 97 4.82 15.06 2.21
N VAL A 98 4.90 13.73 2.22
CA VAL A 98 5.74 12.97 3.14
C VAL A 98 7.07 12.68 2.45
N ASN A 99 7.02 11.88 1.38
CA ASN A 99 8.20 11.49 0.62
C ASN A 99 7.82 10.78 -0.69
N THR A 100 8.83 10.50 -1.52
CA THR A 100 8.74 9.62 -2.68
C THR A 100 9.76 8.51 -2.52
N TYR A 101 9.28 7.29 -2.35
CA TYR A 101 10.12 6.09 -2.29
C TYR A 101 10.44 5.63 -3.68
N ARG A 102 11.67 5.15 -3.86
CA ARG A 102 12.14 4.60 -5.13
C ARG A 102 12.84 3.29 -4.87
N PHE A 103 12.35 2.24 -5.50
CA PHE A 103 12.96 0.93 -5.49
C PHE A 103 13.42 0.62 -6.90
N THR A 104 14.65 0.15 -7.05
CA THR A 104 15.27 -0.15 -8.36
C THR A 104 15.91 -1.53 -8.42
N SER A 105 15.95 -2.27 -7.32
CA SER A 105 16.58 -3.60 -7.25
C SER A 105 15.68 -4.59 -6.52
N GLY A 106 15.78 -5.88 -6.92
CA GLY A 106 15.03 -6.97 -6.28
C GLY A 106 13.50 -6.81 -6.33
N LEU A 107 12.96 -6.05 -7.28
CA LEU A 107 11.57 -5.59 -7.29
C LEU A 107 10.53 -6.71 -7.34
N CYS A 108 10.79 -7.76 -8.12
CA CYS A 108 9.88 -8.90 -8.19
C CYS A 108 9.78 -9.64 -6.85
N ARG A 109 10.90 -9.79 -6.14
CA ARG A 109 10.94 -10.37 -4.79
C ARG A 109 10.31 -9.44 -3.76
N LEU A 110 10.53 -8.13 -3.90
CA LEU A 110 9.93 -7.12 -3.04
C LEU A 110 8.39 -7.13 -3.18
N LEU A 111 7.87 -7.20 -4.40
CA LEU A 111 6.44 -7.21 -4.68
C LEU A 111 5.72 -8.39 -4.01
N THR A 112 6.33 -9.58 -4.03
CA THR A 112 5.76 -10.81 -3.47
C THR A 112 6.20 -11.12 -2.05
N SER A 113 6.89 -10.18 -1.39
CA SER A 113 7.42 -10.39 -0.05
C SER A 113 6.33 -10.31 1.03
N ASP A 114 6.29 -11.34 1.87
CA ASP A 114 5.35 -11.45 2.99
C ASP A 114 5.55 -10.40 4.09
N SER A 115 6.75 -9.83 4.19
CA SER A 115 7.06 -8.78 5.15
C SER A 115 6.62 -7.39 4.70
N MET A 116 5.94 -7.26 3.57
CA MET A 116 5.50 -5.97 3.04
C MET A 116 4.07 -5.64 3.46
N ALA A 117 3.78 -4.34 3.62
CA ALA A 117 2.45 -3.85 4.00
C ALA A 117 1.35 -4.26 3.00
N TRP A 118 1.69 -4.39 1.71
CA TRP A 118 0.79 -4.81 0.63
C TRP A 118 0.75 -6.32 0.40
N SER A 119 1.40 -7.14 1.24
CA SER A 119 1.46 -8.59 1.03
C SER A 119 0.08 -9.26 0.99
N GLY A 120 -0.86 -8.82 1.84
CA GLY A 120 -2.24 -9.31 1.83
C GLY A 120 -2.99 -9.00 0.52
N VAL A 121 -2.71 -7.84 -0.10
CA VAL A 121 -3.21 -7.47 -1.43
C VAL A 121 -2.64 -8.40 -2.50
N VAL A 122 -1.31 -8.60 -2.54
CA VAL A 122 -0.68 -9.41 -3.59
C VAL A 122 -1.08 -10.89 -3.49
N LYS A 123 -1.21 -11.43 -2.27
CA LYS A 123 -1.67 -12.81 -2.04
C LYS A 123 -3.14 -13.04 -2.43
N ALA A 124 -3.95 -11.99 -2.38
CA ALA A 124 -5.36 -12.03 -2.77
C ALA A 124 -5.56 -12.07 -4.30
N ILE A 125 -4.49 -11.93 -5.11
CA ILE A 125 -4.59 -11.88 -6.57
C ILE A 125 -4.48 -13.30 -7.16
N SER A 126 -5.42 -13.62 -8.06
CA SER A 126 -5.45 -14.84 -8.86
C SER A 126 -5.50 -14.52 -10.36
N PRO A 127 -4.69 -15.17 -11.21
CA PRO A 127 -3.62 -16.10 -10.85
C PRO A 127 -2.48 -15.41 -10.06
N PRO A 128 -1.66 -16.15 -9.29
CA PRO A 128 -0.63 -15.55 -8.45
C PRO A 128 0.35 -14.69 -9.27
N VAL A 129 0.55 -13.45 -8.83
CA VAL A 129 1.49 -12.53 -9.47
C VAL A 129 2.93 -12.99 -9.22
N ARG A 130 3.63 -13.35 -10.30
CA ARG A 130 5.06 -13.64 -10.32
C ARG A 130 5.66 -12.92 -11.52
N CYS A 131 6.93 -12.57 -11.46
CA CYS A 131 7.64 -12.10 -12.65
C CYS A 131 8.09 -13.30 -13.49
N PRO A 132 7.87 -13.31 -14.82
CA PRO A 132 7.19 -12.26 -15.60
C PRO A 132 5.67 -12.24 -15.37
N VAL A 133 5.07 -11.05 -15.26
CA VAL A 133 3.61 -10.90 -15.14
C VAL A 133 3.01 -11.00 -16.54
N LEU A 134 2.12 -11.95 -16.75
CA LEU A 134 1.49 -12.18 -18.05
C LEU A 134 0.33 -11.21 -18.28
N ALA A 135 0.08 -10.85 -19.53
CA ALA A 135 -1.12 -10.16 -19.95
C ALA A 135 -2.32 -11.09 -19.74
N ALA A 136 -3.15 -10.74 -18.76
CA ALA A 136 -4.30 -11.51 -18.34
C ALA A 136 -5.26 -10.63 -17.54
N ASN A 137 -6.47 -11.14 -17.31
CA ASN A 137 -7.38 -10.57 -16.34
C ASN A 137 -7.12 -11.22 -14.98
N TYR A 138 -6.47 -10.48 -14.10
CA TYR A 138 -6.28 -10.91 -12.71
C TYR A 138 -7.49 -10.48 -11.89
N VAL A 139 -7.79 -11.25 -10.85
CA VAL A 139 -8.86 -10.97 -9.90
C VAL A 139 -8.23 -10.88 -8.52
N MET A 140 -8.43 -9.76 -7.83
CA MET A 140 -8.13 -9.63 -6.41
C MET A 140 -9.39 -9.95 -5.62
N THR A 141 -9.29 -10.87 -4.66
CA THR A 141 -10.40 -11.23 -3.77
C THR A 141 -9.96 -11.18 -2.32
N ASN A 142 -10.67 -10.40 -1.51
CA ASN A 142 -10.38 -10.14 -0.10
C ASN A 142 -8.98 -9.54 0.14
N GLY A 143 -8.52 -8.64 -0.74
CA GLY A 143 -7.27 -7.91 -0.57
C GLY A 143 -7.31 -7.02 0.68
N SER A 144 -6.24 -7.04 1.47
CA SER A 144 -6.11 -6.24 2.69
C SER A 144 -4.66 -5.88 2.99
N LEU A 145 -4.45 -4.89 3.85
CA LEU A 145 -3.12 -4.54 4.34
C LEU A 145 -2.65 -5.55 5.39
N ASN A 146 -1.36 -5.90 5.34
CA ASN A 146 -0.71 -6.63 6.41
C ASN A 146 -0.39 -5.65 7.55
N MET A 147 -1.31 -5.55 8.51
CA MET A 147 -1.17 -4.60 9.62
C MET A 147 -0.01 -4.92 10.55
N ALA A 148 0.44 -6.18 10.63
CA ALA A 148 1.64 -6.53 11.38
C ALA A 148 2.90 -5.93 10.73
N ALA A 149 2.99 -6.00 9.40
CA ALA A 149 4.07 -5.34 8.66
C ALA A 149 3.98 -3.81 8.80
N VAL A 150 2.77 -3.23 8.71
CA VAL A 150 2.58 -1.78 8.92
C VAL A 150 3.02 -1.34 10.31
N GLU A 151 2.65 -2.08 11.35
CA GLU A 151 3.04 -1.83 12.73
C GLU A 151 4.55 -1.96 12.93
N GLN A 152 5.13 -3.06 12.45
CA GLN A 152 6.57 -3.30 12.50
C GLN A 152 7.34 -2.15 11.83
N PHE A 153 6.84 -1.69 10.69
CA PHE A 153 7.49 -0.61 9.99
C PHE A 153 7.28 0.73 10.67
N ALA A 154 6.07 1.08 11.07
CA ALA A 154 5.79 2.34 11.76
C ALA A 154 6.49 2.43 13.12
N GLY A 155 6.75 1.29 13.76
CA GLY A 155 7.44 1.20 15.04
C GLY A 155 6.78 2.09 16.10
N PRO A 156 7.55 2.91 16.85
CA PRO A 156 7.00 3.81 17.87
C PRO A 156 6.00 4.85 17.35
N LEU A 157 5.93 5.03 16.03
CA LEU A 157 5.07 6.01 15.37
C LEU A 157 3.71 5.42 15.00
N PHE A 158 3.52 4.10 15.11
CA PHE A 158 2.27 3.40 14.77
C PHE A 158 1.02 4.02 15.44
N PRO A 159 1.02 4.35 16.75
CA PRO A 159 -0.15 4.96 17.39
C PRO A 159 -0.53 6.32 16.81
N LYS A 160 0.41 7.06 16.21
CA LYS A 160 0.18 8.39 15.63
C LYS A 160 -0.41 8.33 14.22
N LEU A 161 -0.49 7.13 13.61
CA LEU A 161 -1.27 6.93 12.39
C LEU A 161 -2.77 7.01 12.66
N LEU A 162 -3.21 6.79 13.91
CA LEU A 162 -4.63 6.80 14.25
C LEU A 162 -5.29 8.13 13.85
N GLY A 163 -6.39 8.04 13.10
CA GLY A 163 -7.14 9.18 12.60
C GLY A 163 -6.56 9.81 11.33
N ARG A 164 -5.38 9.38 10.89
CA ARG A 164 -4.74 9.89 9.67
C ARG A 164 -5.30 9.23 8.42
N THR A 165 -5.29 9.99 7.33
CA THR A 165 -5.52 9.48 5.99
C THR A 165 -4.25 9.62 5.17
N VAL A 166 -3.83 8.56 4.52
CA VAL A 166 -2.64 8.52 3.68
C VAL A 166 -3.06 8.37 2.23
N LEU A 167 -2.55 9.27 1.39
CA LEU A 167 -2.66 9.18 -0.06
C LEU A 167 -1.33 8.67 -0.61
N ALA A 168 -1.38 7.57 -1.36
CA ALA A 168 -0.21 7.01 -2.03
C ALA A 168 -0.45 6.89 -3.53
N GLU A 169 0.43 7.47 -4.33
CA GLU A 169 0.51 7.26 -5.77
C GLU A 169 1.67 6.31 -6.06
N VAL A 170 1.35 5.11 -6.52
CA VAL A 170 2.33 4.04 -6.80
C VAL A 170 2.48 3.88 -8.31
N ARG A 171 3.70 4.06 -8.81
CA ARG A 171 4.09 3.91 -10.21
C ARG A 171 5.04 2.75 -10.37
N GLY A 172 4.73 1.82 -11.27
CA GLY A 172 5.59 0.71 -11.67
C GLY A 172 6.08 0.89 -13.10
N TYR A 173 7.35 0.64 -13.35
CA TYR A 173 7.98 0.77 -14.66
C TYR A 173 8.54 -0.57 -15.14
N ASP A 174 8.37 -0.86 -16.44
CA ASP A 174 8.86 -2.09 -17.06
C ASP A 174 10.36 -2.04 -17.39
N GLU A 175 10.90 -3.09 -17.99
CA GLU A 175 12.32 -3.17 -18.38
C GLU A 175 12.78 -2.06 -19.34
N ASN A 176 11.85 -1.48 -20.10
CA ASN A 176 12.12 -0.40 -21.06
C ASN A 176 11.92 0.98 -20.41
N ARG A 177 11.66 1.03 -19.10
CA ARG A 177 11.31 2.24 -18.33
C ARG A 177 9.99 2.88 -18.78
N GLU A 178 9.13 2.13 -19.47
CA GLU A 178 7.77 2.55 -19.78
C GLU A 178 6.90 2.42 -18.52
N LEU A 179 5.96 3.35 -18.32
CA LEU A 179 5.04 3.30 -17.19
C LEU A 179 4.08 2.11 -17.37
N PHE A 180 4.27 1.09 -16.55
CA PHE A 180 3.48 -0.13 -16.61
C PHE A 180 2.19 -0.05 -15.81
N ALA A 181 2.27 0.52 -14.61
CA ALA A 181 1.15 0.69 -13.69
C ALA A 181 1.23 2.05 -13.00
N CYS A 182 0.07 2.66 -12.74
CA CYS A 182 -0.05 3.85 -11.90
C CYS A 182 -1.35 3.74 -11.10
N ILE A 183 -1.22 3.59 -9.78
CA ILE A 183 -2.32 3.32 -8.86
C ILE A 183 -2.35 4.41 -7.79
N LEU A 184 -3.53 4.97 -7.56
CA LEU A 184 -3.82 5.87 -6.45
C LEU A 184 -4.50 5.09 -5.33
N LEU A 185 -4.02 5.28 -4.11
CA LEU A 185 -4.53 4.64 -2.90
C LEU A 185 -4.87 5.72 -1.87
N LYS A 186 -6.07 5.63 -1.28
CA LYS A 186 -6.46 6.35 -0.07
C LYS A 186 -6.62 5.34 1.06
N ILE A 187 -5.84 5.49 2.11
CA ILE A 187 -5.81 4.57 3.25
C ILE A 187 -6.10 5.34 4.52
N SER A 188 -7.09 4.90 5.31
CA SER A 188 -7.37 5.47 6.64
C SER A 188 -6.91 4.51 7.74
N PHE A 189 -6.43 5.04 8.86
CA PHE A 189 -6.05 4.24 10.02
C PHE A 189 -6.99 4.53 11.17
N LEU A 190 -7.86 3.57 11.48
CA LEU A 190 -8.94 3.73 12.45
C LEU A 190 -8.77 2.79 13.64
N ARG A 191 -9.24 3.25 14.80
CA ARG A 191 -9.29 2.41 16.00
C ARG A 191 -10.43 1.41 15.85
N VAL A 192 -10.14 0.15 16.12
CA VAL A 192 -11.15 -0.92 16.18
C VAL A 192 -11.57 -1.10 17.64
N ARG A 193 -12.88 -1.18 17.88
CA ARG A 193 -13.44 -1.60 19.18
C ARG A 193 -13.72 -3.11 19.13
N ASN A 194 -13.44 -3.80 20.23
CA ASN A 194 -13.87 -5.19 20.42
C ASN A 194 -15.40 -5.26 20.55
#